data_AF-A0A147BG00-F1
#
_entry.id   AF-A0A147BG00-F1
#
_cell.length_a   1.000
_cell.length_b   1.000
_cell.length_c   1.000
_cell.angle_alpha   90.00
_cell.angle_beta   90.00
_cell.angle_gamma   90.00
#
_symmetry.space_group_name_H-M   'P 1'
#
loop_
_entity.id
_entity.type
_entity.pdbx_description
1 polymer ?
#
loop_
_entity_poly.entity_id
_entity_poly.type
_entity_poly.pdbx_seq_one_letter_code
_entity_poly.pdbx_strand_id
1 'polypeptide(L)'
;MLRRWRVFCLVCGLWITACLVAASEDRMLEDLEEPVDVLGTRDLLFSPERRINIFEKQTLPLHITVLLQGTTDNGTSGVVVKVSAADTSVATVSDSQEGTVVQNGTTYNVSIEGVFLGYTHLKFELCSPDDIGGVNCTRLRYVVAVLRDPSVLQRIFPYLIGFMVSVNYINMGCQIDLMVVLEVLKKPIPPILGIACQFIFMPLVSYGIGLLLLPNALMRFGIFMLGCSPGGNSSNLWTLMFDGDVTLSITMTFISTI
;
A
#
# COMPACT_ATOMS: atom_id res chain seq x y z
N MET A 1 -28.19 32.85 -8.85
CA MET A 1 -27.32 32.12 -7.90
C MET A 1 -27.53 30.61 -7.92
N LEU A 2 -28.76 30.07 -7.94
CA LEU A 2 -29.00 28.60 -7.91
C LEU A 2 -28.37 27.79 -9.05
N ARG A 3 -28.26 28.33 -10.28
CA ARG A 3 -27.64 27.60 -11.41
C ARG A 3 -26.15 27.29 -11.20
N ARG A 4 -25.39 28.21 -10.58
CA ARG A 4 -23.95 28.02 -10.31
C ARG A 4 -23.67 26.91 -9.28
N TRP A 5 -24.58 26.66 -8.35
CA TRP A 5 -24.42 25.62 -7.32
C TRP A 5 -24.77 24.21 -7.81
N ARG A 6 -25.64 24.08 -8.82
CA ARG A 6 -26.00 22.77 -9.39
C ARG A 6 -24.82 22.10 -10.09
N VAL A 7 -24.00 22.88 -10.80
CA VAL A 7 -22.80 22.38 -11.49
C VAL A 7 -21.76 21.88 -10.48
N PHE A 8 -21.54 22.63 -9.39
CA PHE A 8 -20.62 22.23 -8.32
C PHE A 8 -21.03 20.91 -7.65
N CYS A 9 -22.31 20.74 -7.32
CA CYS A 9 -22.83 19.48 -6.76
C CYS A 9 -22.72 18.31 -7.73
N LEU A 10 -22.92 18.53 -9.04
CA LEU A 10 -22.82 17.48 -10.06
C LEU A 10 -21.36 17.05 -10.30
N VAL A 11 -20.41 17.98 -10.29
CA VAL A 11 -18.97 17.67 -10.41
C VAL A 11 -18.49 16.91 -9.17
N CYS A 12 -18.90 17.32 -7.96
CA CYS A 12 -18.67 16.55 -6.74
C CYS A 12 -19.29 15.15 -6.81
N GLY A 13 -20.50 15.02 -7.35
CA GLY A 13 -21.18 13.73 -7.52
C GLY A 13 -20.44 12.78 -8.48
N LEU A 14 -19.97 13.29 -9.63
CA LEU A 14 -19.15 12.50 -10.57
C LEU A 14 -17.82 12.05 -9.95
N TRP A 15 -17.20 12.93 -9.17
CA TRP A 15 -15.95 12.64 -8.47
C TRP A 15 -16.14 11.54 -7.42
N ILE A 16 -17.22 11.61 -6.64
CA ILE A 16 -17.61 10.57 -5.67
C ILE A 16 -17.83 9.22 -6.37
N THR A 17 -18.51 9.18 -7.53
CA THR A 17 -18.69 7.93 -8.28
C THR A 17 -17.37 7.35 -8.81
N ALA A 18 -16.42 8.19 -9.24
CA ALA A 18 -15.11 7.72 -9.69
C ALA A 18 -14.29 7.11 -8.52
N CYS A 19 -14.34 7.73 -7.34
CA CYS A 19 -13.72 7.16 -6.14
C CYS A 19 -14.37 5.86 -5.69
N LEU A 20 -15.69 5.73 -5.81
CA LEU A 20 -16.42 4.50 -5.50
C LEU A 20 -16.05 3.33 -6.44
N VAL A 21 -15.82 3.62 -7.73
CA VAL A 21 -15.36 2.62 -8.70
C VAL A 21 -13.93 2.20 -8.39
N ALA A 22 -13.01 3.14 -8.15
CA ALA A 22 -11.63 2.84 -7.79
C ALA A 22 -11.54 2.02 -6.48
N ALA A 23 -12.34 2.37 -5.47
CA ALA A 23 -12.42 1.64 -4.20
C ALA A 23 -13.02 0.22 -4.34
N SER A 24 -13.65 -0.12 -5.47
CA SER A 24 -14.21 -1.46 -5.71
C SER A 24 -13.22 -2.43 -6.33
N GLU A 25 -12.26 -1.94 -7.13
CA GLU A 25 -11.27 -2.78 -7.84
C GLU A 25 -10.13 -3.26 -6.92
N ASP A 26 -9.73 -2.45 -5.94
CA ASP A 26 -8.56 -2.76 -5.07
C ASP A 26 -8.89 -3.65 -3.87
N ARG A 27 -10.17 -3.95 -3.64
CA ARG A 27 -10.65 -4.80 -2.53
C ARG A 27 -10.12 -6.24 -2.58
N MET A 28 -9.42 -6.64 -3.64
CA MET A 28 -8.80 -7.98 -3.79
C MET A 28 -7.33 -8.06 -3.34
N LEU A 29 -6.64 -6.94 -3.07
CA LEU A 29 -5.21 -6.94 -2.74
C LEU A 29 -4.92 -6.84 -1.23
N GLU A 30 -5.96 -6.87 -0.40
CA GLU A 30 -5.96 -6.26 0.93
C GLU A 30 -5.89 -7.24 2.11
N ASP A 31 -6.08 -8.54 1.89
CA ASP A 31 -6.15 -9.55 2.96
C ASP A 31 -4.78 -9.99 3.56
N LEU A 32 -3.67 -9.29 3.25
CA LEU A 32 -2.30 -9.79 3.51
C LEU A 32 -1.46 -8.98 4.51
N GLU A 33 -2.04 -7.98 5.19
CA GLU A 33 -1.27 -7.09 6.07
C GLU A 33 -1.78 -7.11 7.52
N GLU A 34 -1.64 -8.26 8.20
CA GLU A 34 -1.65 -8.30 9.67
C GLU A 34 -0.22 -8.37 10.24
N PRO A 35 0.17 -7.47 11.17
CA PRO A 35 1.45 -7.54 11.87
C PRO A 35 1.44 -8.65 12.93
N VAL A 36 2.53 -9.41 13.05
CA VAL A 36 2.70 -10.45 14.07
C VAL A 36 3.26 -9.85 15.36
N ASP A 37 2.52 -10.01 16.45
CA ASP A 37 2.93 -9.73 17.82
C ASP A 37 4.14 -10.57 18.25
N VAL A 38 5.22 -9.90 18.64
CA VAL A 38 6.43 -10.51 19.18
C VAL A 38 6.25 -10.64 20.69
N LEU A 39 5.55 -11.68 21.14
CA LEU A 39 5.52 -12.03 22.57
C LEU A 39 6.05 -13.46 22.79
N GLY A 40 7.32 -13.50 23.20
CA GLY A 40 7.87 -14.44 24.17
C GLY A 40 7.95 -15.91 23.79
N THR A 41 9.07 -16.37 23.22
CA THR A 41 9.72 -17.64 23.62
C THR A 41 11.09 -17.83 22.97
N ARG A 42 12.08 -18.20 23.81
CA ARG A 42 13.44 -18.74 23.54
C ARG A 42 14.13 -18.29 22.24
N ASP A 43 15.08 -17.37 22.42
CA ASP A 43 15.81 -16.59 21.42
C ASP A 43 16.37 -17.40 20.21
N LEU A 44 15.57 -17.53 19.15
CA LEU A 44 16.10 -17.73 17.80
C LEU A 44 16.62 -16.39 17.29
N LEU A 45 17.94 -16.23 17.24
CA LEU A 45 18.55 -14.99 16.78
C LEU A 45 18.61 -14.99 15.23
N PHE A 46 17.51 -14.59 14.61
CA PHE A 46 17.44 -14.33 13.18
C PHE A 46 18.17 -13.02 12.86
N SER A 47 19.24 -13.09 12.07
CA SER A 47 19.84 -11.94 11.40
C SER A 47 19.36 -11.95 9.94
N PRO A 48 18.51 -11.01 9.45
CA PRO A 48 18.10 -9.71 9.97
C PRO A 48 16.59 -9.58 10.33
N GLU A 49 16.28 -8.51 11.07
CA GLU A 49 15.18 -8.46 12.06
C GLU A 49 13.81 -7.94 11.60
N ARG A 50 13.53 -7.66 10.31
CA ARG A 50 12.26 -6.95 10.00
C ARG A 50 11.42 -7.40 8.81
N ARG A 51 12.00 -7.99 7.78
CA ARG A 51 11.27 -8.49 6.60
C ARG A 51 12.31 -9.09 5.66
N ILE A 52 12.00 -10.25 5.08
CA ILE A 52 12.85 -10.80 4.03
C ILE A 52 12.19 -10.44 2.70
N ASN A 53 12.90 -9.63 1.94
CA ASN A 53 12.49 -9.18 0.61
C ASN A 53 13.20 -10.07 -0.41
N ILE A 54 12.43 -10.84 -1.18
CA ILE A 54 12.94 -11.74 -2.23
C ILE A 54 12.36 -11.27 -3.55
N PHE A 55 13.13 -11.31 -4.63
CA PHE A 55 12.58 -11.02 -5.95
C PHE A 55 11.92 -12.25 -6.58
N GLU A 56 10.88 -12.03 -7.39
CA GLU A 56 10.21 -13.07 -8.17
C GLU A 56 11.26 -13.87 -9.00
N LYS A 57 11.22 -15.20 -8.91
CA LYS A 57 12.18 -16.17 -9.50
C LYS A 57 13.61 -16.12 -8.95
N GLN A 58 13.83 -15.47 -7.81
CA GLN A 58 15.12 -15.47 -7.14
C GLN A 58 15.13 -16.46 -5.97
N THR A 59 16.24 -17.16 -5.80
CA THR A 59 16.53 -17.98 -4.63
C THR A 59 17.42 -17.21 -3.65
N LEU A 60 16.95 -17.08 -2.41
CA LEU A 60 17.69 -16.47 -1.31
C LEU A 60 18.10 -17.57 -0.31
N PRO A 61 19.40 -17.82 -0.11
CA PRO A 61 19.87 -18.68 0.97
C PRO A 61 19.76 -17.93 2.30
N LEU A 62 19.03 -18.50 3.25
CA LEU A 62 18.98 -18.03 4.64
C LEU A 62 19.86 -18.90 5.52
N HIS A 63 20.62 -18.24 6.39
CA HIS A 63 21.38 -18.89 7.46
C HIS A 63 20.61 -18.70 8.77
N ILE A 64 20.12 -19.79 9.34
CA ILE A 64 19.33 -19.79 10.57
C ILE A 64 20.18 -20.41 11.67
N THR A 65 20.52 -19.62 12.68
CA THR A 65 21.22 -20.11 13.86
C THR A 65 20.23 -20.29 15.00
N VAL A 66 20.10 -21.52 15.49
CA VAL A 66 19.23 -21.84 16.63
C VAL A 66 20.04 -21.73 17.91
N LEU A 67 19.71 -20.77 18.77
CA LEU A 67 20.28 -20.64 20.11
C LEU A 67 19.25 -21.15 21.12
N LEU A 68 19.58 -22.21 21.84
CA LEU A 68 18.70 -22.79 22.86
C LEU A 68 19.14 -22.26 24.22
N GLN A 69 18.46 -21.24 24.73
CA GLN A 69 18.71 -20.73 26.07
C GLN A 69 17.88 -21.52 27.10
N GLY A 70 18.54 -22.42 27.83
CA GLY A 70 17.97 -23.06 29.04
C GLY A 70 17.71 -24.58 29.00
N THR A 71 18.69 -25.40 28.61
CA THR A 71 18.73 -26.83 28.98
C THR A 71 20.12 -27.19 29.47
N THR A 72 20.35 -27.04 30.77
CA THR A 72 21.31 -27.88 31.50
C THR A 72 20.66 -29.24 31.64
N ASP A 73 20.97 -30.18 30.76
CA ASP A 73 20.99 -31.61 31.08
C ASP A 73 21.71 -32.35 29.96
N ASN A 74 22.57 -33.29 30.35
CA ASN A 74 23.38 -34.17 29.49
C ASN A 74 22.53 -35.20 28.71
N GLY A 75 21.34 -34.83 28.27
CA GLY A 75 20.47 -35.63 27.42
C GLY A 75 20.51 -35.11 25.99
N THR A 76 20.80 -35.99 25.04
CA THR A 76 20.70 -35.75 23.59
C THR A 76 19.23 -35.61 23.17
N SER A 77 18.55 -34.58 23.65
CA SER A 77 17.18 -34.26 23.24
C SER A 77 17.24 -33.43 21.96
N GLY A 78 17.21 -34.11 20.82
CA GLY A 78 17.21 -33.47 19.52
C GLY A 78 15.94 -32.64 19.30
N VAL A 79 16.10 -31.33 19.11
CA VAL A 79 15.01 -30.48 18.62
C VAL A 79 14.92 -30.68 17.12
N VAL A 80 13.72 -30.94 16.60
CA VAL A 80 13.45 -31.01 15.16
C VAL A 80 12.91 -29.66 14.70
N VAL A 81 13.55 -29.05 13.70
CA VAL A 81 13.11 -27.81 13.08
C VAL A 81 12.39 -28.13 11.77
N LYS A 82 11.14 -27.70 11.64
CA LYS A 82 10.40 -27.75 10.38
C LYS A 82 10.16 -26.33 9.87
N VAL A 83 10.60 -26.06 8.64
CA VAL A 83 10.39 -24.77 7.96
C VAL A 83 9.42 -24.98 6.81
N SER A 84 8.31 -24.25 6.82
CA SER A 84 7.28 -24.35 5.78
C SER A 84 6.71 -22.97 5.47
N ALA A 85 6.50 -22.65 4.19
CA ALA A 85 5.78 -21.45 3.80
C ALA A 85 4.26 -21.66 4.01
N ALA A 86 3.55 -20.65 4.48
CA ALA A 86 2.10 -20.68 4.64
C ALA A 86 1.41 -20.87 3.29
N ASP A 87 1.90 -20.15 2.27
CA ASP A 87 1.42 -20.22 0.90
C ASP A 87 2.56 -20.55 -0.06
N THR A 88 2.50 -21.77 -0.60
CA THR A 88 3.47 -22.29 -1.60
C THR A 88 3.30 -21.67 -2.99
N SER A 89 2.18 -20.98 -3.23
CA SER A 89 1.95 -20.19 -4.45
C SER A 89 2.78 -18.90 -4.49
N VAL A 90 3.19 -18.39 -3.32
CA VAL A 90 3.93 -17.13 -3.18
C VAL A 90 5.43 -17.39 -3.00
N ALA A 91 5.81 -18.27 -2.05
CA ALA A 91 7.20 -18.68 -1.86
C ALA A 91 7.32 -20.17 -1.51
N THR A 92 8.36 -20.83 -2.03
CA THR A 92 8.66 -22.24 -1.76
C THR A 92 9.98 -22.38 -1.01
N VAL A 93 10.05 -23.37 -0.12
CA VAL A 93 11.26 -23.70 0.65
C VAL A 93 11.84 -24.99 0.06
N SER A 94 13.04 -24.91 -0.51
CA SER A 94 13.63 -26.01 -1.31
C SER A 94 14.61 -26.90 -0.55
N ASP A 95 14.98 -26.56 0.68
CA ASP A 95 15.85 -27.39 1.53
C ASP A 95 15.33 -27.44 2.98
N SER A 96 14.13 -28.01 3.15
CA SER A 96 13.62 -28.33 4.50
C SER A 96 14.19 -29.68 4.93
N GLN A 97 15.34 -29.68 5.61
CA GLN A 97 15.84 -30.90 6.25
C GLN A 97 14.96 -31.25 7.46
N GLU A 98 13.89 -31.99 7.21
CA GLU A 98 13.08 -32.61 8.25
C GLU A 98 13.95 -33.58 9.07
N GLY A 99 14.06 -33.34 10.39
CA GLY A 99 14.51 -34.37 11.33
C GLY A 99 15.98 -34.36 11.77
N THR A 100 16.74 -33.28 11.60
CA THR A 100 18.09 -33.21 12.19
C THR A 100 18.04 -32.76 13.66
N VAL A 101 18.63 -33.59 14.53
CA VAL A 101 18.82 -33.34 15.97
C VAL A 101 19.74 -32.12 16.15
N VAL A 102 19.17 -30.99 16.59
CA VAL A 102 19.92 -29.72 16.75
C VAL A 102 20.72 -29.71 18.06
N GLN A 103 22.02 -29.40 17.99
CA GLN A 103 22.81 -28.98 19.15
C GLN A 103 22.86 -27.44 19.24
N ASN A 104 23.09 -26.89 20.44
CA ASN A 104 23.15 -25.44 20.64
C ASN A 104 24.20 -24.78 19.72
N GLY A 105 23.79 -23.80 18.90
CA GLY A 105 24.68 -23.10 17.97
C GLY A 105 24.82 -23.73 16.58
N THR A 106 23.95 -24.69 16.20
CA THR A 106 23.95 -25.24 14.84
C THR A 106 23.32 -24.25 13.86
N THR A 107 24.00 -23.98 12.74
CA THR A 107 23.50 -23.13 11.64
C THR A 107 22.89 -23.99 10.54
N TYR A 108 21.65 -23.68 10.16
CA TYR A 108 20.93 -24.30 9.05
C TYR A 108 20.93 -23.39 7.83
N ASN A 109 21.15 -23.99 6.67
CA ASN A 109 20.98 -23.30 5.40
C ASN A 109 19.62 -23.67 4.84
N VAL A 110 18.76 -22.69 4.64
CA VAL A 110 17.43 -22.87 4.05
C VAL A 110 17.33 -21.97 2.84
N SER A 111 17.14 -22.55 1.66
CA SER A 111 16.88 -21.79 0.45
C SER A 111 15.39 -21.51 0.30
N ILE A 112 15.05 -20.23 0.14
CA ILE A 112 13.70 -19.78 -0.18
C ILE A 112 13.68 -19.27 -1.61
N GLU A 113 12.71 -19.74 -2.39
CA GLU A 113 12.45 -19.28 -3.75
C GLU A 113 11.15 -18.46 -3.77
N GLY A 114 11.22 -17.23 -4.27
CA GLY A 114 10.02 -16.42 -4.52
C GLY A 114 9.38 -16.83 -5.84
N VAL A 115 8.16 -17.38 -5.81
CA VAL A 115 7.47 -17.87 -7.01
C VAL A 115 6.66 -16.75 -7.67
N PHE A 116 5.86 -16.04 -6.87
CA PHE A 116 4.93 -15.02 -7.36
C PHE A 116 4.85 -13.83 -6.39
N LEU A 117 4.48 -12.66 -6.90
CA LEU A 117 4.24 -11.44 -6.12
C LEU A 117 3.27 -11.70 -4.96
N GLY A 118 3.66 -11.33 -3.75
CA GLY A 118 2.77 -11.43 -2.60
C GLY A 118 3.50 -11.37 -1.27
N TYR A 119 2.71 -11.40 -0.21
CA TYR A 119 3.18 -11.59 1.16
C TYR A 119 2.86 -13.01 1.57
N THR A 120 3.81 -13.69 2.19
CA THR A 120 3.59 -15.02 2.75
C THR A 120 4.29 -15.13 4.09
N HIS A 121 3.72 -15.94 4.97
CA HIS A 121 4.30 -16.19 6.28
C HIS A 121 5.13 -17.47 6.24
N LEU A 122 6.40 -17.41 6.63
CA LEU A 122 7.16 -18.60 6.97
C LEU A 122 6.72 -19.08 8.35
N LYS A 123 6.36 -20.35 8.44
CA LYS A 123 6.06 -21.08 9.66
C LYS A 123 7.31 -21.88 10.05
N PHE A 124 7.87 -21.55 11.21
CA PHE A 124 8.92 -22.33 11.85
C PHE A 124 8.28 -23.13 12.98
N GLU A 125 8.35 -24.45 12.92
CA GLU A 125 7.91 -25.32 14.00
C GLU A 125 9.14 -25.97 14.65
N LEU A 126 9.34 -25.70 15.94
CA LEU A 126 10.40 -26.29 16.77
C LEU A 126 9.76 -27.34 17.66
N CYS A 127 9.98 -28.62 17.38
CA CYS A 127 9.41 -29.71 18.16
C CYS A 127 10.50 -30.38 19.00
N SER A 128 10.31 -30.40 20.33
CA SER A 128 11.17 -31.10 21.27
C SER A 128 10.43 -32.31 21.85
N PRO A 129 11.04 -33.51 21.89
CA PRO A 129 10.45 -34.67 22.54
C PRO A 129 10.43 -34.45 24.05
N ASP A 130 9.26 -34.66 24.65
CA ASP A 130 9.03 -34.55 26.10
C ASP A 130 9.23 -35.90 26.78
N ASP A 131 9.64 -35.91 28.06
CA ASP A 131 9.98 -37.12 28.81
C ASP A 131 8.79 -38.09 29.00
N ILE A 132 7.56 -37.60 28.77
CA ILE A 132 6.29 -38.34 28.93
C ILE A 132 5.81 -38.90 27.57
N GLY A 133 6.61 -38.80 26.50
CA GLY A 133 6.23 -39.25 25.16
C GLY A 133 5.31 -38.26 24.42
N GLY A 134 5.17 -37.04 24.94
CA GLY A 134 4.56 -35.91 24.23
C GLY A 134 5.57 -35.21 23.33
N VAL A 135 5.10 -34.41 22.37
CA VAL A 135 5.97 -33.54 21.55
C VAL A 135 5.54 -32.10 21.81
N ASN A 136 6.42 -31.30 22.37
CA ASN A 136 6.16 -29.88 22.61
C ASN A 136 6.67 -29.07 21.41
N CYS A 137 5.76 -28.44 20.66
CA CYS A 137 6.07 -27.70 19.45
C CYS A 137 5.84 -26.19 19.61
N THR A 138 6.89 -25.39 19.43
CA THR A 138 6.81 -23.92 19.39
C THR A 138 6.68 -23.46 17.94
N ARG A 139 5.73 -22.56 17.64
CA ARG A 139 5.48 -22.04 16.28
C ARG A 139 5.86 -20.58 16.18
N LEU A 140 6.72 -20.23 15.23
CA LEU A 140 7.09 -18.85 14.94
C LEU A 140 6.68 -18.50 13.52
N ARG A 141 6.19 -17.28 13.32
CA ARG A 141 5.73 -16.75 12.03
C ARG A 141 6.60 -15.59 11.61
N TYR A 142 7.07 -15.60 10.37
CA TYR A 142 7.89 -14.53 9.81
C TYR A 142 7.34 -14.06 8.47
N VAL A 143 7.31 -12.75 8.21
CA VAL A 143 6.76 -12.19 6.97
C VAL A 143 7.85 -12.15 5.89
N VAL A 144 7.57 -12.82 4.77
CA VAL A 144 8.37 -12.74 3.54
C VAL A 144 7.56 -12.00 2.50
N ALA A 145 8.18 -11.02 1.86
CA ALA A 145 7.58 -10.34 0.72
C ALA A 145 8.34 -10.69 -0.55
N VAL A 146 7.60 -11.20 -1.53
CA VAL A 146 8.11 -11.45 -2.86
C VAL A 146 7.79 -10.24 -3.71
N LEU A 147 8.83 -9.51 -4.10
CA LEU A 147 8.75 -8.28 -4.89
C LEU A 147 9.04 -8.61 -6.36
N ARG A 148 8.35 -7.96 -7.28
CA ARG A 148 8.69 -8.03 -8.70
C ARG A 148 9.74 -6.98 -9.01
N ASP A 149 10.82 -7.38 -9.67
CA ASP A 149 11.79 -6.42 -10.21
C ASP A 149 11.07 -5.51 -11.21
N PRO A 150 11.13 -4.19 -11.05
CA PRO A 150 10.37 -3.29 -11.88
C PRO A 150 10.83 -3.43 -13.32
N SER A 151 9.92 -3.91 -14.18
CA SER A 151 10.21 -4.04 -15.60
C SER A 151 10.61 -2.69 -16.19
N VAL A 152 11.42 -2.68 -17.25
CA VAL A 152 11.83 -1.44 -17.93
C VAL A 152 10.62 -0.58 -18.29
N LEU A 153 9.50 -1.20 -18.66
CA LEU A 153 8.22 -0.54 -18.90
C LEU A 153 7.69 0.19 -17.65
N GLN A 154 7.66 -0.47 -16.49
CA GLN A 154 7.24 0.13 -15.23
C GLN A 154 8.15 1.28 -14.79
N ARG A 155 9.44 1.24 -15.15
CA ARG A 155 10.36 2.36 -14.93
C ARG A 155 10.07 3.55 -15.84
N ILE A 156 9.70 3.31 -17.10
CA ILE A 156 9.40 4.35 -18.10
C ILE A 156 8.02 4.99 -17.85
N PHE A 157 7.03 4.21 -17.39
CA PHE A 157 5.64 4.64 -17.26
C PHE A 157 5.43 5.91 -16.40
N PRO A 158 6.04 6.07 -15.21
CA PRO A 158 5.94 7.29 -14.42
C PRO A 158 6.50 8.52 -15.14
N TYR A 159 7.59 8.37 -15.90
CA TYR A 159 8.15 9.45 -16.70
C TYR A 159 7.19 9.88 -17.81
N LEU A 160 6.52 8.92 -18.46
CA LEU A 160 5.50 9.20 -19.46
C LEU A 160 4.30 9.96 -18.87
N ILE A 161 3.81 9.53 -17.70
CA ILE A 161 2.73 10.24 -16.99
C ILE A 161 3.17 11.66 -16.62
N GLY A 162 4.36 11.81 -16.03
CA GLY A 162 4.90 13.11 -15.65
C GLY A 162 5.02 14.06 -16.85
N PHE A 163 5.47 13.54 -18.00
CA PHE A 163 5.50 14.29 -19.25
C PHE A 163 4.09 14.69 -19.72
N MET A 164 3.12 13.76 -19.75
CA MET A 164 1.75 14.04 -20.17
C MET A 164 1.07 15.08 -19.26
N VAL A 165 1.23 14.96 -17.94
CA VAL A 165 0.69 15.90 -16.95
C VAL A 165 1.33 17.28 -17.12
N SER A 166 2.63 17.36 -17.36
CA SER A 166 3.32 18.63 -17.61
C SER A 166 2.77 19.34 -18.86
N VAL A 167 2.60 18.61 -19.96
CA VAL A 167 1.99 19.15 -21.20
C VAL A 167 0.57 19.64 -20.94
N ASN A 168 -0.23 18.91 -20.15
CA ASN A 168 -1.59 19.32 -19.78
C ASN A 168 -1.62 20.63 -18.98
N TYR A 169 -0.71 20.80 -18.01
CA TYR A 169 -0.63 22.05 -17.24
C TYR A 169 -0.14 23.23 -18.08
N ILE A 170 0.78 23.00 -19.04
CA ILE A 170 1.17 24.03 -20.01
C ILE A 170 -0.03 24.44 -20.88
N ASN A 171 -0.80 23.46 -21.37
CA ASN A 171 -2.00 23.71 -22.16
C ASN A 171 -3.03 24.55 -21.38
N MET A 172 -3.25 24.20 -20.11
CA MET A 172 -4.09 24.98 -19.21
C MET A 172 -3.56 26.42 -19.06
N GLY A 173 -2.25 26.60 -18.88
CA GLY A 173 -1.62 27.93 -18.79
C GLY A 173 -1.83 28.77 -20.05
N CYS A 174 -1.74 28.19 -21.25
CA CYS A 174 -1.96 28.89 -22.51
C CYS A 174 -3.42 29.32 -22.74
N GLN A 175 -4.38 28.68 -22.09
CA GLN A 175 -5.81 28.98 -22.22
C GLN A 175 -6.30 30.06 -21.27
N ILE A 176 -5.48 30.49 -20.31
CA ILE A 176 -5.88 31.42 -19.25
C ILE A 176 -5.62 32.87 -19.67
N ASP A 177 -6.68 33.69 -19.61
CA ASP A 177 -6.57 35.14 -19.68
C ASP A 177 -6.46 35.74 -18.26
N LEU A 178 -5.29 36.29 -17.94
CA LEU A 178 -5.01 36.90 -16.64
C LEU A 178 -5.94 38.09 -16.34
N MET A 179 -6.38 38.83 -17.36
CA MET A 179 -7.25 40.00 -17.17
C MET A 179 -8.63 39.56 -16.67
N VAL A 180 -9.12 38.45 -17.22
CA VAL A 180 -10.40 37.85 -16.84
C VAL A 180 -10.33 37.28 -15.41
N VAL A 181 -9.22 36.62 -15.06
CA VAL A 181 -8.98 36.12 -13.69
C VAL A 181 -8.99 37.27 -12.67
N LEU A 182 -8.31 38.38 -12.98
CA LEU A 182 -8.30 39.56 -12.13
C LEU A 182 -9.68 40.19 -11.96
N GLU A 183 -10.53 40.16 -12.99
CA GLU A 183 -11.91 40.66 -12.89
C GLU A 183 -12.78 39.79 -11.98
N VAL A 184 -12.65 38.47 -12.07
CA VAL A 184 -13.36 37.53 -11.19
C VAL A 184 -12.89 37.69 -9.74
N LEU A 185 -11.59 37.91 -9.52
CA LEU A 185 -11.01 38.15 -8.19
C LEU A 185 -11.54 39.43 -7.52
N LYS A 186 -12.00 40.43 -8.28
CA LYS A 186 -12.67 41.62 -7.72
C LYS A 186 -13.98 41.29 -7.01
N LYS A 187 -14.57 40.12 -7.26
CA LYS A 187 -15.75 39.60 -6.57
C LYS A 187 -15.33 38.36 -5.75
N PRO A 188 -14.83 38.54 -4.51
CA PRO A 188 -14.14 37.47 -3.79
C PRO A 188 -15.04 36.39 -3.21
N ILE A 189 -16.36 36.64 -3.07
CA ILE A 189 -17.28 35.71 -2.40
C ILE A 189 -17.32 34.34 -3.11
N PRO A 190 -17.50 34.23 -4.44
CA PRO A 190 -17.53 32.93 -5.09
C PRO A 190 -16.19 32.18 -5.08
N PRO A 191 -15.02 32.78 -5.43
CA PRO A 191 -13.73 32.11 -5.37
C PRO A 191 -13.37 31.56 -3.98
N ILE A 192 -13.56 32.33 -2.92
CA ILE A 192 -13.24 31.91 -1.54
C ILE A 192 -14.07 30.67 -1.16
N LEU A 193 -15.35 30.66 -1.52
CA LEU A 193 -16.23 29.53 -1.23
C LEU A 193 -15.84 28.29 -2.02
N GLY A 194 -15.40 28.45 -3.27
CA GLY A 194 -14.87 27.37 -4.08
C GLY A 194 -13.62 26.73 -3.47
N ILE A 195 -12.66 27.56 -3.04
CA ILE A 195 -11.42 27.11 -2.38
C ILE A 195 -11.75 26.40 -1.06
N ALA A 196 -12.64 26.98 -0.25
CA ALA A 196 -13.08 26.37 1.00
C ALA A 196 -13.71 24.99 0.75
N CYS A 197 -14.58 24.85 -0.25
CA CYS A 197 -15.12 23.53 -0.59
C CYS A 197 -14.06 22.57 -1.17
N GLN A 198 -13.14 23.06 -2.01
CA GLN A 198 -12.12 22.20 -2.62
C GLN A 198 -11.13 21.64 -1.59
N PHE A 199 -10.68 22.44 -0.63
CA PHE A 199 -9.63 22.03 0.32
C PHE A 199 -10.15 21.65 1.71
N ILE A 200 -11.41 21.92 2.04
CA ILE A 200 -12.00 21.50 3.32
C ILE A 200 -13.01 20.37 3.06
N PHE A 201 -13.97 20.59 2.16
CA PHE A 201 -15.05 19.63 1.95
C PHE A 201 -14.58 18.37 1.21
N MET A 202 -13.80 18.49 0.12
CA MET A 202 -13.32 17.28 -0.59
C MET A 202 -12.43 16.38 0.28
N PRO A 203 -11.44 16.87 1.04
CA PRO A 203 -10.63 16.02 1.91
C PRO A 203 -11.42 15.40 3.06
N LEU A 204 -12.41 16.11 3.62
CA LEU A 204 -13.29 15.54 4.65
C LEU A 204 -14.16 14.40 4.10
N VAL A 205 -14.70 14.58 2.90
CA VAL A 205 -15.52 13.54 2.24
C VAL A 205 -14.64 12.35 1.84
N SER A 206 -13.45 12.58 1.28
CA SER A 206 -12.54 11.50 0.89
C SER A 206 -12.06 10.72 2.12
N TYR A 207 -11.79 11.39 3.24
CA TYR A 207 -11.47 10.76 4.51
C TYR A 207 -12.64 9.94 5.06
N GLY A 208 -13.86 10.48 5.04
CA GLY A 208 -15.07 9.77 5.48
C GLY A 208 -15.37 8.52 4.65
N ILE A 209 -15.21 8.61 3.33
CA ILE A 209 -15.34 7.47 2.42
C ILE A 209 -14.25 6.44 2.70
N GLY A 210 -13.00 6.88 2.88
CA GLY A 210 -11.87 5.99 3.20
C GLY A 210 -12.09 5.21 4.49
N LEU A 211 -12.62 5.85 5.54
CA LEU A 211 -12.94 5.16 6.79
C LEU A 211 -14.08 4.14 6.65
N LEU A 212 -15.08 4.42 5.82
CA LEU A 212 -16.27 3.57 5.68
C LEU A 212 -16.05 2.38 4.75
N LEU A 213 -15.31 2.57 3.65
CA LEU A 213 -15.20 1.57 2.57
C LEU A 213 -13.90 0.77 2.61
N LEU A 214 -12.82 1.30 3.18
CA LEU A 214 -11.48 0.72 3.06
C LEU A 214 -10.93 0.26 4.41
N PRO A 215 -10.41 -0.96 4.55
CA PRO A 215 -9.75 -1.41 5.77
C PRO A 215 -8.28 -0.93 5.90
N ASN A 216 -7.51 -0.81 4.82
CA ASN A 216 -6.08 -0.48 4.89
C ASN A 216 -5.79 1.01 5.00
N ALA A 217 -4.82 1.30 5.86
CA ALA A 217 -4.30 2.64 6.07
C ALA A 217 -3.65 3.25 4.81
N LEU A 218 -2.91 2.47 4.01
CA LEU A 218 -2.27 2.97 2.78
C LEU A 218 -3.29 3.40 1.73
N MET A 219 -4.37 2.62 1.54
CA MET A 219 -5.37 2.96 0.53
C MET A 219 -6.23 4.15 0.97
N ARG A 220 -6.58 4.23 2.27
CA ARG A 220 -7.21 5.42 2.86
C ARG A 220 -6.39 6.67 2.58
N PHE A 221 -5.07 6.58 2.71
CA PHE A 221 -4.17 7.68 2.38
C PHE A 221 -4.19 8.02 0.89
N GLY A 222 -4.25 7.02 -0.01
CA GLY A 222 -4.41 7.24 -1.44
C GLY A 222 -5.66 8.03 -1.81
N ILE A 223 -6.85 7.61 -1.32
CA ILE A 223 -8.11 8.34 -1.54
C ILE A 223 -8.08 9.73 -0.89
N PHE A 224 -7.48 9.86 0.28
CA PHE A 224 -7.29 11.15 0.93
C PHE A 224 -6.45 12.10 0.06
N MET A 225 -5.31 11.64 -0.46
CA MET A 225 -4.43 12.40 -1.36
C MET A 225 -5.13 12.79 -2.67
N LEU A 226 -5.99 11.92 -3.22
CA LEU A 226 -6.84 12.27 -4.35
C LEU A 226 -7.78 13.43 -4.00
N GLY A 227 -8.39 13.42 -2.81
CA GLY A 227 -9.31 14.48 -2.36
C GLY A 227 -8.63 15.82 -2.08
N CYS A 228 -7.34 15.79 -1.77
CA CYS A 228 -6.51 16.99 -1.59
C CYS A 228 -6.01 17.60 -2.90
N SER A 229 -6.19 16.91 -4.03
CA SER A 229 -5.71 17.39 -5.32
C SER A 229 -6.54 18.59 -5.83
N PRO A 230 -5.91 19.55 -6.53
CA PRO A 230 -6.63 20.67 -7.13
C PRO A 230 -7.53 20.20 -8.28
N GLY A 231 -8.50 21.04 -8.64
CA GLY A 231 -9.40 20.75 -9.77
C GLY A 231 -8.63 20.64 -11.10
N GLY A 232 -9.12 19.79 -12.01
CA GLY A 232 -8.57 19.64 -13.36
C GLY A 232 -9.37 20.36 -14.45
N ASN A 233 -8.83 20.43 -15.68
CA ASN A 233 -9.49 21.11 -16.82
C ASN A 233 -10.86 20.51 -17.21
N SER A 234 -11.14 19.27 -16.84
CA SER A 234 -12.44 18.62 -17.11
C SER A 234 -13.62 19.37 -16.48
N SER A 235 -13.43 20.04 -15.34
CA SER A 235 -14.50 20.82 -14.69
C SER A 235 -14.98 22.00 -15.55
N ASN A 236 -14.10 22.56 -16.38
CA ASN A 236 -14.43 23.65 -17.30
C ASN A 236 -15.38 23.18 -18.40
N LEU A 237 -15.14 21.98 -18.95
CA LEU A 237 -16.01 21.36 -19.94
C LEU A 237 -17.40 21.02 -19.36
N TRP A 238 -17.45 20.46 -18.15
CA TRP A 238 -18.72 20.19 -17.47
C TRP A 238 -19.48 21.49 -17.19
N THR A 239 -18.79 22.54 -16.78
CA THR A 239 -19.40 23.86 -16.56
C THR A 239 -20.00 24.41 -17.85
N LEU A 240 -19.31 24.25 -18.99
CA LEU A 240 -19.83 24.65 -20.29
C LEU A 240 -21.09 23.85 -20.67
N MET A 241 -21.09 22.53 -20.49
CA MET A 241 -22.23 21.67 -20.84
C MET A 241 -23.50 21.96 -20.03
N PHE A 242 -23.36 22.49 -18.82
CA PHE A 242 -24.48 22.81 -17.94
C PHE A 242 -24.88 24.30 -17.97
N ASP A 243 -24.45 25.08 -18.98
CA ASP A 243 -24.64 26.54 -19.05
C ASP A 243 -24.19 27.27 -17.78
N GLY A 244 -23.11 26.77 -17.18
CA GLY A 244 -22.46 27.37 -16.04
C GLY A 244 -21.51 28.50 -16.44
N ASP A 245 -21.00 29.22 -15.44
CA ASP A 245 -20.02 30.27 -15.68
C ASP A 245 -18.61 29.68 -15.84
N VAL A 246 -18.20 29.46 -17.08
CA VAL A 246 -16.91 28.85 -17.43
C VAL A 246 -15.75 29.73 -16.98
N THR A 247 -15.91 31.06 -17.05
CA THR A 247 -14.91 32.03 -16.60
C THR A 247 -14.63 31.90 -15.10
N LEU A 248 -15.68 31.71 -14.31
CA LEU A 248 -15.56 31.43 -12.88
C LEU A 248 -14.88 30.07 -12.62
N SER A 249 -15.25 29.03 -13.38
CA SER A 249 -14.65 27.68 -13.26
C SER A 249 -13.14 27.71 -13.52
N ILE A 250 -12.72 28.31 -14.64
CA ILE A 250 -11.30 28.43 -15.01
C ILE A 250 -10.53 29.19 -13.93
N THR A 251 -11.10 30.29 -13.43
CA THR A 251 -10.48 31.08 -12.36
C THR A 251 -10.32 30.29 -11.07
N MET A 252 -11.33 29.51 -10.66
CA MET A 252 -11.21 28.66 -9.47
C MET A 252 -10.14 27.58 -9.63
N THR A 253 -10.12 26.89 -10.78
CA THR A 253 -9.12 25.85 -11.08
C THR A 253 -7.70 26.43 -11.07
N PHE A 254 -7.51 27.63 -11.62
CA PHE A 254 -6.23 28.34 -11.60
C PHE A 254 -5.79 28.69 -10.17
N ILE A 255 -6.67 29.29 -9.37
CA ILE A 255 -6.35 29.66 -7.98
C ILE A 255 -6.10 28.43 -7.12
N SER A 256 -6.77 27.29 -7.36
CA SER A 256 -6.50 26.06 -6.62
C SER A 256 -5.17 25.39 -6.99
N THR A 257 -4.66 25.64 -8.19
CA THR A 257 -3.43 25.02 -8.71
C THR A 257 -2.17 25.80 -8.31
N ILE A 258 -2.28 27.12 -8.12
CA ILE A 258 -1.20 28.01 -7.64
C ILE A 258 -1.09 27.95 -6.13
#